data_AF-A0A351DCQ8-F1
#
_entry.id   AF-A0A351DCQ8-F1
#
_cell.length_a   1.000
_cell.length_b   1.000
_cell.length_c   1.000
_cell.angle_alpha   90.00
_cell.angle_beta   90.00
_cell.angle_gamma   90.00
#
_symmetry.space_group_name_H-M   'P 1'
#
loop_
_entity.id
_entity.type
_entity.pdbx_description
1 polymer ?
#
loop_
_entity_poly.entity_id
_entity_poly.type
_entity_poly.pdbx_seq_one_letter_code
_entity_poly.pdbx_strand_id
1 'polypeptide(L)'
;FLGAEPGSLGAVGVSGCPIYADNALKDRTNMVTGANENDYHFSGVSMERDITVDEWVDLREVQSGDLCLTCMEPLDIVPTIESGHIFKLGTKYAETFGVNVLDENGKSRTVVMGSYGIGVERAMATIVETHFDDKGIVWP
;
A
#
# COMPACT_ATOMS: atom_id res chain seq x y z
N PHE A 1 -18.37 -0.21 18.81
CA PHE A 1 -17.02 0.38 18.76
C PHE A 1 -17.09 1.90 18.54
N LEU A 2 -17.90 2.40 17.59
CA LEU A 2 -18.14 3.85 17.43
C LEU A 2 -19.59 4.32 17.65
N GLY A 3 -20.57 3.40 17.77
CA GLY A 3 -21.96 3.76 18.12
C GLY A 3 -22.94 3.76 16.96
N ALA A 4 -22.47 3.55 15.72
CA ALA A 4 -23.29 3.45 14.52
C ALA A 4 -22.85 2.33 13.57
N GLU A 5 -23.67 2.06 12.56
CA GLU A 5 -23.42 1.12 11.46
C GLU A 5 -22.58 1.75 10.32
N PRO A 6 -21.97 0.91 9.44
CA PRO A 6 -21.28 1.41 8.26
C PRO A 6 -22.17 2.33 7.42
N GLY A 7 -21.64 3.47 7.01
CA GLY A 7 -22.40 4.54 6.35
C GLY A 7 -22.73 5.73 7.24
N SER A 8 -22.52 5.65 8.56
CA SER A 8 -22.65 6.79 9.49
C SER A 8 -21.45 6.96 10.43
N LEU A 9 -20.33 6.31 10.11
CA LEU A 9 -19.09 6.37 10.88
C LEU A 9 -18.23 7.59 10.48
N GLY A 10 -17.61 8.23 11.46
CA GLY A 10 -16.68 9.34 11.26
C GLY A 10 -15.70 9.50 12.43
N ALA A 11 -14.72 10.40 12.29
CA ALA A 11 -13.64 10.57 13.26
C ALA A 11 -13.84 11.77 14.21
N VAL A 12 -14.91 12.54 14.05
CA VAL A 12 -15.17 13.72 14.89
C VAL A 12 -15.45 13.30 16.33
N GLY A 13 -14.69 13.86 17.28
CA GLY A 13 -14.84 13.57 18.71
C GLY A 13 -14.51 12.14 19.12
N VAL A 14 -13.95 11.32 18.22
CA VAL A 14 -13.55 9.94 18.52
C VAL A 14 -12.31 9.97 19.42
N SER A 15 -12.32 9.13 20.45
CA SER A 15 -11.18 8.93 21.36
C SER A 15 -11.12 7.45 21.76
N GLY A 16 -9.93 6.98 22.20
CA GLY A 16 -9.72 5.59 22.62
C GLY A 16 -9.28 4.63 21.52
N CYS A 17 -9.07 5.11 20.29
CA CYS A 17 -8.39 4.38 19.22
C CYS A 17 -7.54 5.35 18.39
N PRO A 18 -6.43 4.88 17.79
CA PRO A 18 -5.61 5.73 16.93
C PRO A 18 -6.36 6.09 15.64
N ILE A 19 -6.25 7.34 15.23
CA ILE A 19 -6.82 7.91 14.02
C ILE A 19 -5.67 8.19 13.05
N TYR A 20 -5.61 7.38 12.00
CA TYR A 20 -4.70 7.58 10.87
C TYR A 20 -5.46 8.26 9.73
N ALA A 21 -4.87 9.29 9.13
CA ALA A 21 -5.46 9.98 7.99
C ALA A 21 -4.48 10.08 6.81
N ASP A 22 -5.02 9.98 5.60
CA ASP A 22 -4.25 10.16 4.38
C ASP A 22 -3.72 11.60 4.26
N ASN A 23 -2.50 11.75 3.74
CA ASN A 23 -1.90 13.08 3.51
C ASN A 23 -2.77 14.02 2.67
N ALA A 24 -3.62 13.51 1.76
CA ALA A 24 -4.51 14.31 0.93
C ALA A 24 -5.64 15.00 1.71
N LEU A 25 -5.89 14.59 2.96
CA LEU A 25 -6.85 15.23 3.86
C LEU A 25 -6.25 16.39 4.66
N LYS A 26 -4.93 16.61 4.62
CA LYS A 26 -4.31 17.77 5.29
C LYS A 26 -4.94 19.08 4.81
N ASP A 27 -5.19 19.98 5.75
CA ASP A 27 -5.77 21.31 5.54
C ASP A 27 -7.16 21.33 4.87
N ARG A 28 -7.81 20.16 4.72
CA ARG A 28 -9.16 20.10 4.16
C ARG A 28 -10.18 20.64 5.15
N THR A 29 -11.09 21.45 4.62
CA THR A 29 -12.17 22.10 5.34
C THR A 29 -13.50 21.90 4.62
N ASN A 30 -14.60 22.19 5.30
CA ASN A 30 -15.96 22.06 4.77
C ASN A 30 -16.30 20.64 4.27
N MET A 31 -15.80 19.62 4.96
CA MET A 31 -16.03 18.22 4.63
C MET A 31 -17.30 17.69 5.27
N VAL A 32 -17.71 16.49 4.84
CA VAL A 32 -18.82 15.72 5.40
C VAL A 32 -18.29 14.38 5.88
N THR A 33 -18.69 13.95 7.07
CA THR A 33 -18.34 12.65 7.64
C THR A 33 -19.48 12.14 8.51
N GLY A 34 -19.50 10.84 8.82
CA GLY A 34 -20.53 10.26 9.68
C GLY A 34 -20.51 10.85 11.09
N ALA A 35 -21.68 10.96 11.71
CA ALA A 35 -21.82 11.53 13.05
C ALA A 35 -21.62 10.51 14.18
N ASN A 36 -21.31 9.25 13.85
CA ASN A 36 -21.30 8.12 14.78
C ASN A 36 -22.67 7.86 15.43
N GLU A 37 -23.74 8.27 14.74
CA GLU A 37 -25.15 7.98 15.02
C GLU A 37 -25.81 7.56 13.69
N ASN A 38 -26.59 6.47 13.70
CA ASN A 38 -27.20 5.93 12.47
C ASN A 38 -28.01 6.99 11.74
N ASP A 39 -27.82 7.10 10.42
CA ASP A 39 -28.49 8.03 9.52
C ASP A 39 -28.13 9.53 9.70
N TYR A 40 -27.11 9.84 10.52
CA TYR A 40 -26.64 11.22 10.73
C TYR A 40 -25.20 11.45 10.24
N HIS A 41 -24.96 12.68 9.80
CA HIS A 41 -23.67 13.16 9.32
C HIS A 41 -23.37 14.57 9.85
N PHE A 42 -22.08 14.84 10.10
CA PHE A 42 -21.59 16.19 10.27
C PHE A 42 -21.23 16.80 8.92
N SER A 43 -21.58 18.08 8.73
CA SER A 43 -21.15 18.89 7.58
C SER A 43 -20.38 20.12 8.05
N GLY A 44 -19.50 20.66 7.21
CA GLY A 44 -18.68 21.82 7.59
C GLY A 44 -17.44 21.42 8.40
N VAL A 45 -17.07 20.13 8.36
CA VAL A 45 -15.98 19.54 9.15
C VAL A 45 -14.63 20.04 8.61
N SER A 46 -13.76 20.46 9.52
CA SER A 46 -12.37 20.81 9.25
C SER A 46 -11.45 19.81 9.93
N MET A 47 -10.48 19.26 9.19
CA MET A 47 -9.56 18.25 9.72
C MET A 47 -8.82 18.75 10.94
N GLU A 48 -8.26 19.96 10.89
CA GLU A 48 -7.46 20.54 11.97
C GLU A 48 -8.30 20.88 13.22
N ARG A 49 -9.57 21.26 13.04
CA ARG A 49 -10.44 21.72 14.13
C ARG A 49 -11.18 20.58 14.82
N ASP A 50 -11.71 19.64 14.04
CA ASP A 50 -12.73 18.70 14.51
C ASP A 50 -12.23 17.26 14.68
N ILE A 51 -11.07 16.92 14.12
CA ILE A 51 -10.52 15.56 14.12
C ILE A 51 -9.07 15.59 14.62
N THR A 52 -8.83 14.99 15.77
CA THR A 52 -7.47 14.77 16.28
C THR A 52 -6.83 13.60 15.55
N VAL A 53 -6.03 13.88 14.52
CA VAL A 53 -5.28 12.85 13.79
C VAL A 53 -3.99 12.51 14.55
N ASP A 54 -3.79 11.23 14.87
CA ASP A 54 -2.60 10.75 15.57
C ASP A 54 -1.39 10.67 14.62
N GLU A 55 -1.59 10.19 13.39
CA GLU A 55 -0.54 10.09 12.39
C GLU A 55 -1.07 10.31 10.97
N TRP A 56 -0.32 11.11 10.21
CA TRP A 56 -0.58 11.35 8.80
C TRP A 56 0.28 10.41 7.96
N VAL A 57 -0.37 9.58 7.15
CA VAL A 57 0.25 8.48 6.41
C VAL A 57 -0.21 8.48 4.96
N ASP A 58 0.52 7.79 4.08
CA ASP A 58 0.12 7.58 2.69
C ASP A 58 -0.75 6.32 2.62
N LEU A 59 -2.06 6.50 2.42
CA LEU A 59 -3.07 5.45 2.53
C LEU A 59 -3.90 5.27 1.26
N ARG A 60 -4.03 6.33 0.45
CA ARG A 60 -4.83 6.27 -0.77
C ARG A 60 -4.07 5.54 -1.88
N GLU A 61 -4.80 4.81 -2.70
CA GLU A 61 -4.27 4.37 -3.98
C GLU A 61 -4.13 5.57 -4.93
N VAL A 62 -3.12 5.52 -5.77
CA VAL A 62 -2.94 6.49 -6.85
C VAL A 62 -3.99 6.26 -7.94
N GLN A 63 -4.37 7.33 -8.62
CA GLN A 63 -5.27 7.31 -9.78
C GLN A 63 -4.52 7.76 -11.03
N SER A 64 -5.00 7.36 -12.21
CA SER A 64 -4.44 7.87 -13.46
C SER A 64 -4.58 9.38 -13.50
N GLY A 65 -3.49 10.06 -13.85
CA GLY A 65 -3.39 11.52 -13.81
C GLY A 65 -2.82 12.10 -12.51
N ASP A 66 -2.70 11.32 -11.42
CA ASP A 66 -1.93 11.75 -10.25
C ASP A 66 -0.48 12.03 -10.65
N LEU A 67 0.18 12.96 -9.96
CA LEU A 67 1.55 13.35 -10.31
C LEU A 67 2.56 12.41 -9.64
N CYS A 68 3.53 11.95 -10.43
CA CYS A 68 4.70 11.26 -9.92
C CYS A 68 5.50 12.16 -8.96
N LEU A 69 5.79 11.68 -7.75
CA LEU A 69 6.50 12.46 -6.72
C LEU A 69 7.97 12.77 -7.06
N THR A 70 8.52 12.16 -8.12
CA THR A 70 9.91 12.38 -8.53
C THR A 70 10.03 13.32 -9.73
N CYS A 71 9.24 13.08 -10.79
CA CYS A 71 9.34 13.85 -12.03
C CYS A 71 8.18 14.82 -12.26
N MET A 72 7.13 14.78 -11.42
CA MET A 72 5.93 15.61 -11.53
C MET A 72 5.11 15.42 -12.83
N GLU A 73 5.36 14.33 -13.56
CA GLU A 73 4.54 13.95 -14.71
C GLU A 73 3.31 13.12 -14.28
N PRO A 74 2.20 13.15 -15.05
CA PRO A 74 1.03 12.34 -14.79
C PRO A 74 1.33 10.83 -14.81
N LEU A 75 0.74 10.08 -13.89
CA LEU A 75 0.82 8.63 -13.82
C LEU A 75 -0.17 7.97 -14.78
N ASP A 76 0.34 7.03 -15.57
CA ASP A 76 -0.46 6.09 -16.33
C ASP A 76 -0.61 4.77 -15.56
N ILE A 77 -1.85 4.27 -15.46
CA ILE A 77 -2.13 2.99 -14.82
C ILE A 77 -2.39 1.96 -15.91
N VAL A 78 -1.52 0.95 -15.99
CA VAL A 78 -1.61 -0.13 -16.96
C VAL A 78 -1.74 -1.48 -16.26
N PRO A 79 -2.67 -2.36 -16.68
CA PRO A 79 -2.71 -3.74 -16.21
C PRO A 79 -1.43 -4.47 -16.62
N THR A 80 -0.88 -5.29 -15.72
CA THR A 80 0.34 -6.07 -15.97
C THR A 80 0.26 -7.45 -15.34
N ILE A 81 1.09 -8.38 -15.83
CA ILE A 81 1.26 -9.71 -15.24
C ILE A 81 2.62 -9.77 -14.55
N GLU A 82 2.62 -9.90 -13.23
CA GLU A 82 3.84 -10.10 -12.45
C GLU A 82 4.48 -11.46 -12.79
N SER A 83 5.54 -11.44 -13.59
CA SER A 83 6.25 -12.65 -14.00
C SER A 83 7.41 -13.01 -13.06
N GLY A 84 7.81 -12.08 -12.19
CA GLY A 84 8.84 -12.32 -11.18
C GLY A 84 8.92 -11.19 -10.16
N HIS A 85 9.59 -11.49 -9.05
CA HIS A 85 9.75 -10.58 -7.92
C HIS A 85 11.13 -10.78 -7.28
N ILE A 86 11.77 -9.67 -6.90
CA ILE A 86 13.00 -9.68 -6.12
C ILE A 86 12.76 -9.01 -4.76
N PHE A 87 13.20 -9.66 -3.68
CA PHE A 87 13.01 -9.16 -2.33
C PHE A 87 14.34 -8.99 -1.61
N LYS A 88 14.51 -7.84 -0.95
CA LYS A 88 15.50 -7.66 0.12
C LYS A 88 14.88 -8.19 1.41
N LEU A 89 15.20 -9.44 1.76
CA LEU A 89 14.63 -10.09 2.95
C LEU A 89 15.28 -9.62 4.25
N GLY A 90 16.46 -9.01 4.17
CA GLY A 90 17.21 -8.59 5.34
C GLY A 90 17.60 -9.81 6.18
N THR A 91 17.45 -9.71 7.49
CA THR A 91 17.83 -10.77 8.44
C THR A 91 16.64 -11.60 8.92
N LYS A 92 15.41 -11.28 8.50
CA LYS A 92 14.15 -11.87 9.03
C LYS A 92 14.20 -13.39 9.20
N TYR A 93 14.59 -14.12 8.16
CA TYR A 93 14.65 -15.59 8.19
C TYR A 93 15.91 -16.10 8.88
N ALA A 94 17.05 -15.45 8.65
CA ALA A 94 18.32 -15.84 9.25
C ALA A 94 18.28 -15.72 10.79
N GLU A 95 17.63 -14.70 11.34
CA GLU A 95 17.38 -14.56 12.78
C GLU A 95 16.49 -15.69 13.30
N THR A 96 15.38 -15.95 12.61
CA THR A 96 14.41 -16.99 13.00
C THR A 96 15.04 -18.38 13.03
N PHE A 97 15.92 -18.69 12.07
CA PHE A 97 16.57 -19.99 11.94
C PHE A 97 17.98 -20.07 12.57
N GLY A 98 18.47 -18.99 13.17
CA GLY A 98 19.80 -18.94 13.79
C GLY A 98 20.97 -19.06 12.81
N VAL A 99 20.81 -18.60 11.57
CA VAL A 99 21.85 -18.67 10.52
C VAL A 99 22.85 -17.52 10.69
N ASN A 100 24.02 -17.85 11.24
CA ASN A 100 25.09 -16.90 11.51
C ASN A 100 26.42 -17.35 10.85
N VAL A 101 27.26 -16.37 10.53
CA VAL A 101 28.63 -16.55 10.02
C VAL A 101 29.60 -15.67 10.79
N LEU A 102 30.89 -16.00 10.80
CA LEU A 102 31.91 -15.10 11.33
C LEU A 102 32.26 -14.04 10.28
N ASP A 103 32.32 -12.78 10.69
CA ASP A 103 32.87 -11.70 9.86
C ASP A 103 34.41 -11.74 9.82
N GLU A 104 34.99 -10.81 9.06
CA GLU A 104 36.45 -10.66 8.91
C GLU A 104 37.21 -10.44 10.22
N ASN A 105 36.52 -10.03 11.30
CA ASN A 105 37.10 -9.84 12.63
C ASN A 105 36.82 -11.03 13.57
N GLY A 106 36.25 -12.12 13.05
CA GLY A 106 35.88 -13.29 13.83
C GLY A 106 34.63 -13.08 14.70
N LYS A 107 33.83 -12.04 14.45
CA LYS A 107 32.59 -11.79 15.19
C LYS A 107 31.41 -12.45 14.50
N SER A 108 30.55 -13.10 15.27
CA SER A 108 29.30 -13.69 14.76
C SER A 108 28.37 -12.60 14.23
N ARG A 109 27.90 -12.78 12.99
CA ARG A 109 26.94 -11.92 12.28
C ARG A 109 25.83 -12.76 11.65
N THR A 110 24.61 -12.28 11.76
CA THR A 110 23.46 -12.88 11.08
C THR A 110 23.50 -12.58 9.59
N VAL A 111 23.20 -13.61 8.79
CA VAL A 111 23.25 -13.51 7.33
C VAL A 111 22.17 -12.56 6.81
N VAL A 112 22.55 -11.62 5.95
CA VAL A 112 21.61 -10.78 5.19
C VAL A 112 21.18 -11.54 3.93
N MET A 113 19.87 -11.64 3.72
CA MET A 113 19.28 -12.47 2.67
C MET A 113 18.58 -11.63 1.60
N GLY A 114 18.64 -12.14 0.38
CA GLY A 114 17.78 -11.75 -0.73
C GLY A 114 17.04 -12.97 -1.29
N SER A 115 15.93 -12.73 -1.98
CA SER A 115 15.20 -13.77 -2.71
C SER A 115 14.82 -13.27 -4.10
N TYR A 116 14.84 -14.18 -5.06
CA TYR A 116 14.64 -13.90 -6.48
C TYR A 116 13.74 -15.01 -7.03
N GLY A 117 12.55 -14.63 -7.49
CA GLY A 117 11.56 -15.57 -8.01
C GLY A 117 11.12 -15.20 -9.42
N ILE A 118 11.04 -16.19 -10.29
CA ILE A 118 10.41 -16.10 -11.61
C ILE A 118 9.36 -17.21 -11.67
N GLY A 119 8.12 -16.86 -11.99
CA GLY A 119 7.08 -17.85 -12.23
C GLY A 119 7.24 -18.40 -13.64
N VAL A 120 7.96 -19.51 -13.82
CA VAL A 120 8.31 -20.06 -15.14
C VAL A 120 7.04 -20.39 -15.95
N GLU A 121 6.06 -21.04 -15.34
CA GLU A 121 4.79 -21.38 -15.99
C GLU A 121 3.95 -20.12 -16.28
N ARG A 122 4.00 -19.14 -15.38
CA ARG A 122 3.33 -17.85 -15.60
C ARG A 122 3.99 -17.07 -16.72
N ALA A 123 5.31 -17.07 -16.82
CA ALA A 123 6.05 -16.42 -17.90
C ALA A 123 5.66 -17.02 -19.26
N MET A 124 5.52 -18.36 -19.34
CA MET A 124 4.99 -19.01 -20.54
C MET A 124 3.57 -18.54 -20.88
N ALA A 125 2.67 -18.45 -19.90
CA ALA A 125 1.32 -17.92 -20.11
C ALA A 125 1.33 -16.44 -20.54
N THR A 126 2.19 -15.61 -19.94
CA THR A 126 2.38 -14.20 -20.33
C THR A 126 2.87 -14.09 -21.77
N ILE A 127 3.77 -14.97 -22.24
CA ILE A 127 4.21 -14.99 -23.64
C ILE A 127 3.03 -15.27 -24.56
N VAL A 128 2.20 -16.27 -24.26
CA VAL A 128 1.01 -16.57 -25.04
C VAL A 128 0.02 -15.40 -25.04
N GLU A 129 -0.21 -14.76 -23.88
CA GLU A 129 -1.11 -13.60 -23.75
C GLU A 129 -0.65 -12.38 -24.55
N THR A 130 0.66 -12.23 -24.74
CA THR A 130 1.25 -11.08 -25.44
C THR A 130 1.62 -11.36 -26.89
N HIS A 131 1.68 -12.64 -27.29
CA HIS A 131 2.09 -13.08 -28.62
C HIS A 131 1.12 -14.13 -29.17
N PHE A 132 -0.01 -13.64 -29.70
CA PHE A 132 -0.99 -14.46 -30.39
C PHE A 132 -1.59 -13.70 -31.57
N ASP A 133 -2.17 -14.44 -32.51
CA ASP A 133 -3.01 -13.92 -33.58
C ASP A 133 -4.34 -14.69 -33.65
N ASP A 134 -5.18 -14.36 -34.63
CA ASP A 134 -6.49 -15.01 -34.83
C ASP A 134 -6.39 -16.52 -35.10
N LYS A 135 -5.20 -17.06 -35.39
CA LYS A 135 -4.94 -18.48 -35.65
C LYS A 135 -4.32 -19.20 -34.45
N GLY A 136 -3.91 -18.48 -33.41
CA GLY A 136 -3.43 -19.04 -32.15
C GLY A 136 -2.11 -18.44 -31.68
N ILE A 137 -1.31 -19.27 -31.00
CA ILE A 137 -0.06 -18.86 -30.34
C ILE A 137 1.02 -18.54 -31.38
N VAL A 138 1.72 -17.42 -31.19
CA VAL A 138 2.90 -17.03 -31.97
C VAL A 138 4.10 -16.95 -31.03
N TRP A 139 4.99 -17.94 -31.04
CA TRP A 139 6.15 -17.90 -30.16
C TRP A 139 7.15 -16.79 -30.59
N PRO A 140 7.80 -16.10 -29.63
CA PRO A 140 8.84 -15.09 -29.90
C PRO A 140 10.08 -15.63 -30.62
#